data_AF-A0A5C8LJB7-F1
#
_entry.id   AF-A0A5C8LJB7-F1
#
_cell.length_a   1.000
_cell.length_b   1.000
_cell.length_c   1.000
_cell.angle_alpha   90.00
_cell.angle_beta   90.00
_cell.angle_gamma   90.00
#
_symmetry.space_group_name_H-M   'P 1'
#
loop_
_entity.id
_entity.type
_entity.pdbx_description
1 polymer ?
#
loop_
_entity_poly.entity_id
_entity_poly.type
_entity_poly.pdbx_seq_one_letter_code
_entity_poly.pdbx_strand_id
1 'polypeptide(L)'
;MIAPALSPSSPLNRKDGNGNESKVNVPKYALLMLLNAIGIHWFNHTVVYRRLTPTEKLHGTESCNLSYRLALSRMVSNQYTKHLSRLTQPTFVLIGEDDEVFSAEAYEPLYSKHCGAEVHVIPNHNHNGVIQTMEALGKVAQWLRGVLEKR
;
A
#
# COMPACT_ATOMS: atom_id res chain seq x y z
N MET A 1 10.93 -0.62 2.30
CA MET A 1 9.60 -0.55 1.69
C MET A 1 9.27 0.91 1.46
N ILE A 2 8.70 1.28 0.31
CA ILE A 2 8.34 2.67 -0.01
C ILE A 2 6.84 2.74 -0.20
N ALA A 3 6.19 3.63 0.54
CA ALA A 3 4.75 3.80 0.69
C ALA A 3 3.94 2.47 0.72
N PRO A 4 4.30 1.50 1.58
CA PRO A 4 3.70 0.18 1.51
C PRO A 4 2.23 0.17 1.92
N ALA A 5 1.39 -0.35 1.02
CA ALA A 5 0.01 -0.70 1.31
C ALA A 5 -0.08 -1.95 2.20
N LEU A 6 -1.07 -2.00 3.09
CA LEU A 6 -1.42 -3.19 3.87
C LEU A 6 -2.84 -3.66 3.51
N SER A 7 -3.66 -4.00 4.51
CA SER A 7 -5.08 -4.29 4.34
C SER A 7 -5.91 -2.99 4.32
N PRO A 8 -7.09 -2.95 3.67
CA PRO A 8 -8.08 -1.88 3.83
C PRO A 8 -8.51 -1.61 5.27
N SER A 9 -8.37 -2.59 6.17
CA SER A 9 -8.68 -2.40 7.60
C SER A 9 -7.53 -1.75 8.38
N SER A 10 -6.39 -1.48 7.73
CA SER A 10 -5.22 -0.85 8.34
C SER A 10 -5.48 0.62 8.69
N PRO A 11 -4.91 1.14 9.79
CA PRO A 11 -4.97 2.58 10.10
C PRO A 11 -4.23 3.46 9.08
N LEU A 12 -3.43 2.87 8.19
CA LEU A 12 -2.74 3.60 7.12
C LEU A 12 -3.71 4.15 6.08
N ASN A 13 -4.90 3.57 5.91
CA ASN A 13 -5.86 4.06 4.91
C ASN A 13 -6.45 5.39 5.38
N ARG A 14 -6.46 6.38 4.49
CA ARG A 14 -7.09 7.68 4.80
C ARG A 14 -8.59 7.52 5.01
N LYS A 15 -9.12 8.25 5.99
CA LYS A 15 -10.56 8.25 6.34
C LYS A 15 -11.30 9.48 5.82
N ASP A 16 -10.58 10.49 5.34
CA ASP A 16 -11.10 11.79 4.92
C ASP A 16 -11.68 11.78 3.49
N GLY A 17 -11.66 10.63 2.80
CA GLY A 17 -12.35 10.44 1.52
C GLY A 17 -11.75 11.21 0.34
N ASN A 18 -10.73 12.04 0.56
CA ASN A 18 -10.16 12.96 -0.42
C ASN A 18 -9.33 12.25 -1.51
N GLY A 19 -8.97 10.98 -1.31
CA GLY A 19 -8.20 10.14 -2.25
C GLY A 19 -9.02 9.17 -3.12
N ASN A 20 -10.35 9.14 -2.98
CA ASN A 20 -11.18 8.12 -3.65
C ASN A 20 -11.57 8.50 -5.08
N GLU A 21 -10.56 8.66 -5.95
CA GLU A 21 -10.74 8.53 -7.40
C GLU A 21 -10.88 7.04 -7.79
N SER A 22 -11.62 6.25 -7.00
CA SER A 22 -11.83 4.83 -7.27
C SER A 22 -13.13 4.29 -6.68
N LYS A 23 -13.63 3.21 -7.27
CA LYS A 23 -14.86 2.52 -6.86
C LYS A 23 -14.63 1.02 -6.81
N VAL A 24 -14.91 0.44 -5.64
CA VAL A 24 -14.89 -1.01 -5.42
C VAL A 24 -16.34 -1.51 -5.37
N ASN A 25 -16.66 -2.55 -6.14
CA ASN A 25 -17.92 -3.27 -6.02
C ASN A 25 -17.82 -4.26 -4.86
N VAL A 26 -18.08 -3.76 -3.65
CA VAL A 26 -18.00 -4.55 -2.40
C VAL A 26 -18.92 -5.78 -2.41
N PRO A 27 -20.20 -5.70 -2.85
CA PRO A 27 -21.06 -6.89 -2.93
C PRO A 27 -20.48 -7.99 -3.82
N LYS A 28 -19.98 -7.62 -5.01
CA LYS A 28 -19.35 -8.57 -5.93
C LYS A 28 -18.08 -9.17 -5.33
N TYR A 29 -17.27 -8.35 -4.67
CA TYR A 29 -16.07 -8.81 -3.99
C TYR A 29 -16.38 -9.86 -2.91
N ALA A 30 -17.40 -9.59 -2.07
CA ALA A 30 -17.84 -10.51 -1.02
C ALA A 30 -18.37 -11.82 -1.59
N LEU A 31 -19.17 -11.77 -2.66
CA LEU A 31 -19.68 -12.95 -3.36
C LEU A 31 -18.53 -13.82 -3.91
N LEU A 32 -17.55 -13.20 -4.58
CA LEU A 32 -16.39 -13.92 -5.11
C LEU A 32 -15.51 -14.52 -4.01
N MET A 33 -15.40 -13.85 -2.87
CA MET A 33 -14.73 -14.40 -1.70
C MET A 33 -15.42 -15.67 -1.17
N LEU A 34 -16.77 -15.67 -1.09
CA LEU A 34 -17.53 -16.85 -0.69
C LEU A 34 -17.39 -18.00 -1.69
N LEU A 35 -17.47 -17.71 -2.99
CA LEU A 35 -17.28 -18.71 -4.05
C LEU A 35 -15.89 -19.35 -3.97
N ASN A 36 -14.84 -18.55 -3.74
CA ASN A 36 -13.49 -19.08 -3.57
C ASN A 36 -13.34 -19.93 -2.31
N ALA A 37 -14.04 -19.59 -1.22
CA ALA A 37 -13.99 -20.37 0.02
C ALA A 37 -14.53 -21.81 -0.16
N ILE A 38 -15.43 -22.02 -1.13
CA ILE A 38 -15.96 -23.36 -1.50
C ILE A 38 -15.29 -23.93 -2.76
N GLY A 39 -14.18 -23.36 -3.23
CA GLY A 39 -13.37 -23.88 -4.34
C GLY A 39 -13.81 -23.45 -5.74
N ILE A 40 -14.77 -22.54 -5.88
CA ILE A 40 -15.24 -22.04 -7.19
C ILE A 40 -14.45 -20.79 -7.58
N HIS A 41 -13.50 -20.94 -8.50
CA HIS A 41 -12.58 -19.86 -8.91
C HIS A 41 -12.89 -19.23 -10.28
N TRP A 42 -13.91 -19.72 -10.99
CA TRP A 42 -14.17 -19.38 -12.40
C TRP A 42 -14.38 -17.88 -12.64
N PHE A 43 -14.92 -17.15 -11.66
CA PHE A 43 -15.26 -15.73 -11.78
C PHE A 43 -14.16 -14.77 -11.28
N ASN A 44 -12.99 -15.28 -10.92
CA ASN A 44 -11.89 -14.47 -10.38
C ASN A 44 -11.30 -13.46 -11.38
N HIS A 45 -11.58 -13.63 -12.68
CA HIS A 45 -11.19 -12.71 -13.74
C HIS A 45 -12.09 -11.47 -13.83
N THR A 46 -13.23 -11.44 -13.12
CA THR A 46 -14.20 -10.36 -13.26
C THR A 46 -13.77 -9.07 -12.55
N VAL A 47 -14.02 -7.91 -13.16
CA VAL A 47 -13.65 -6.60 -12.61
C VAL A 47 -14.44 -6.27 -11.35
N VAL A 48 -13.74 -5.88 -10.28
CA VAL A 48 -14.31 -5.47 -8.98
C VAL A 48 -13.87 -4.07 -8.55
N TYR A 49 -12.77 -3.56 -9.10
CA TYR A 49 -12.26 -2.23 -8.81
C TYR A 49 -12.15 -1.44 -10.11
N ARG A 50 -12.56 -0.17 -10.06
CA ARG A 50 -12.38 0.80 -11.14
C ARG A 50 -11.76 2.08 -10.60
N ARG A 51 -10.73 2.57 -11.27
CA ARG A 51 -10.24 3.94 -11.09
C ARG A 51 -11.18 4.90 -11.81
N LEU A 52 -11.44 6.04 -11.18
CA LEU A 52 -12.32 7.12 -11.65
C LEU A 52 -11.54 8.43 -11.89
N THR A 53 -10.20 8.39 -11.80
CA THR A 53 -9.31 9.49 -12.19
C THR A 53 -9.64 9.96 -13.61
N PRO A 54 -9.83 11.28 -13.83
CA PRO A 54 -10.02 11.84 -15.17
C PRO A 54 -8.90 11.42 -16.12
N THR A 55 -9.25 11.13 -17.37
CA THR A 55 -8.31 10.60 -18.36
C THR A 55 -7.12 11.53 -18.60
N GLU A 56 -7.34 12.85 -18.47
CA GLU A 56 -6.32 13.89 -18.65
C GLU A 56 -5.22 13.83 -17.58
N LYS A 57 -5.51 13.21 -16.42
CA LYS A 57 -4.54 12.99 -15.33
C LYS A 57 -3.86 11.63 -15.40
N LEU A 58 -4.27 10.76 -16.32
CA LEU A 58 -3.67 9.43 -16.48
C LEU A 58 -2.44 9.50 -17.39
N HIS A 59 -1.41 8.73 -17.04
CA HIS A 59 -0.22 8.53 -17.86
C HIS A 59 -0.49 7.61 -19.06
N GLY A 60 -1.57 6.82 -19.01
CA GLY A 60 -1.98 5.87 -20.05
C GLY A 60 -1.42 4.45 -19.87
N THR A 61 -0.57 4.24 -18.86
CA THR A 61 -0.01 2.93 -18.50
C THR A 61 -0.69 2.28 -17.29
N GLU A 62 -1.61 2.99 -16.64
CA GLU A 62 -2.26 2.55 -15.42
C GLU A 62 -3.30 1.46 -15.67
N SER A 63 -3.30 0.44 -14.80
CA SER A 63 -4.39 -0.53 -14.74
C SER A 63 -5.61 0.08 -14.06
N CYS A 64 -6.48 0.73 -14.84
CA CYS A 64 -7.67 1.40 -14.34
C CYS A 64 -8.80 0.44 -13.93
N ASN A 65 -8.75 -0.82 -14.37
CA ASN A 65 -9.72 -1.86 -14.01
C ASN A 65 -8.97 -3.05 -13.41
N LEU A 66 -9.30 -3.44 -12.18
CA LEU A 66 -8.71 -4.63 -11.56
C LEU A 66 -9.76 -5.73 -11.46
N SER A 67 -9.40 -6.91 -11.99
CA SER A 67 -10.13 -8.15 -11.72
C SER A 67 -10.04 -8.50 -10.23
N TYR A 68 -10.94 -9.35 -9.75
CA TYR A 68 -10.91 -9.81 -8.36
C TYR A 68 -9.56 -10.42 -7.97
N ARG A 69 -8.99 -11.28 -8.82
CA ARG A 69 -7.66 -11.86 -8.57
C ARG A 69 -6.56 -10.81 -8.49
N LEU A 70 -6.57 -9.83 -9.39
CA LEU A 70 -5.55 -8.76 -9.42
C LEU A 70 -5.72 -7.78 -8.25
N ALA A 71 -6.95 -7.48 -7.84
CA ALA A 71 -7.21 -6.67 -6.67
C ALA A 71 -6.66 -7.36 -5.41
N LEU A 72 -6.97 -8.65 -5.23
CA LEU A 72 -6.44 -9.45 -4.11
C LEU A 72 -4.92 -9.52 -4.08
N SER A 73 -4.26 -9.69 -5.23
CA SER A 73 -2.80 -9.81 -5.27
C SER A 73 -2.07 -8.53 -4.85
N ARG A 74 -2.78 -7.39 -4.78
CA ARG A 74 -2.26 -6.10 -4.34
C ARG A 74 -2.52 -5.82 -2.86
N MET A 75 -3.17 -6.72 -2.15
CA MET A 75 -3.62 -6.51 -0.76
C MET A 75 -2.91 -7.48 0.18
N VAL A 76 -2.43 -6.96 1.30
CA VAL A 76 -2.01 -7.82 2.42
C VAL A 76 -3.27 -8.29 3.15
N SER A 77 -3.25 -9.53 3.63
CA SER A 77 -4.31 -10.09 4.47
C SER A 77 -4.67 -9.16 5.65
N ASN A 78 -5.91 -9.21 6.12
CA ASN A 78 -6.35 -8.52 7.35
C ASN A 78 -5.53 -8.95 8.59
N GLN A 79 -4.77 -10.04 8.51
CA GLN A 79 -3.81 -10.46 9.53
C GLN A 79 -2.44 -9.77 9.40
N TYR A 80 -2.36 -8.61 8.74
CA TYR A 80 -1.12 -7.87 8.49
C TYR A 80 -0.28 -7.62 9.75
N THR A 81 -0.90 -7.43 10.93
CA THR A 81 -0.19 -7.27 12.20
C THR A 81 0.69 -8.47 12.54
N LYS A 82 0.22 -9.70 12.26
CA LYS A 82 1.03 -10.92 12.42
C LYS A 82 2.20 -10.98 11.45
N HIS A 83 2.05 -10.41 10.25
CA HIS A 83 3.13 -10.31 9.28
C HIS A 83 4.17 -9.28 9.73
N LEU A 84 3.73 -8.10 10.21
CA LEU A 84 4.61 -7.08 10.77
C LEU A 84 5.41 -7.62 11.95
N SER A 85 4.78 -8.34 12.89
CA SER A 85 5.49 -8.93 14.04
C SER A 85 6.49 -10.04 13.70
N ARG A 86 6.55 -10.48 12.44
CA ARG A 86 7.57 -11.42 11.95
C ARG A 86 8.75 -10.71 11.25
N LEU A 87 8.71 -9.39 11.11
CA LEU A 87 9.81 -8.60 10.57
C LEU A 87 10.91 -8.47 11.63
N THR A 88 11.82 -9.46 11.66
CA THR A 88 12.97 -9.50 12.58
C THR A 88 14.25 -8.92 11.99
N GLN A 89 14.30 -8.76 10.66
CA GLN A 89 15.44 -8.19 9.96
C GLN A 89 15.36 -6.66 9.97
N PRO A 90 16.50 -5.94 9.86
CA PRO A 90 16.51 -4.50 9.67
C PRO A 90 15.56 -4.12 8.54
N THR A 91 14.56 -3.30 8.87
CA THR A 91 13.48 -2.94 7.94
C THR A 91 13.37 -1.43 7.87
N PHE A 92 13.35 -0.91 6.66
CA PHE A 92 13.12 0.51 6.37
C PHE A 92 11.74 0.72 5.77
N VAL A 93 11.05 1.77 6.21
CA VAL A 93 9.77 2.20 5.65
C VAL A 93 9.87 3.67 5.32
N LEU A 94 9.46 4.04 4.12
CA LEU A 94 9.49 5.41 3.63
C LEU A 94 8.09 5.81 3.18
N ILE A 95 7.65 7.02 3.48
CA ILE A 95 6.36 7.56 3.05
C ILE A 95 6.50 9.07 2.80
N GLY A 96 5.74 9.61 1.86
CA GLY A 96 5.63 11.06 1.68
C GLY A 96 4.70 11.69 2.72
N GLU A 97 5.01 12.87 3.21
CA GLU A 97 4.17 13.62 4.18
C GLU A 97 2.77 13.91 3.61
N ASP A 98 2.70 14.31 2.34
CA ASP A 98 1.48 14.67 1.62
C ASP A 98 0.89 13.49 0.83
N ASP A 99 1.11 12.26 1.29
CA ASP A 99 0.57 11.08 0.63
C ASP A 99 -0.98 11.11 0.59
N GLU A 100 -1.50 11.12 -0.64
CA GLU A 100 -2.92 11.22 -0.94
C GLU A 100 -3.66 9.87 -0.82
N VAL A 101 -2.92 8.76 -0.75
CA VAL A 101 -3.44 7.39 -0.67
C VAL A 101 -3.43 6.89 0.78
N PHE A 102 -2.37 7.18 1.53
CA PHE A 102 -2.16 6.71 2.89
C PHE A 102 -1.90 7.86 3.88
N SER A 103 -2.26 7.66 5.15
CA SER A 103 -1.95 8.59 6.23
C SER A 103 -0.51 8.38 6.67
N ALA A 104 0.38 9.33 6.33
CA ALA A 104 1.79 9.29 6.72
C ALA A 104 1.99 9.20 8.24
N GLU A 105 1.20 9.96 9.00
CA GLU A 105 1.22 9.99 10.47
C GLU A 105 0.88 8.63 11.12
N ALA A 106 0.15 7.76 10.42
CA ALA A 106 -0.22 6.45 10.93
C ALA A 106 0.88 5.40 10.81
N TYR A 107 1.96 5.66 10.05
CA TYR A 107 3.03 4.70 9.84
C TYR A 107 3.85 4.44 11.10
N GLU A 108 4.44 5.47 11.71
CA GLU A 108 5.30 5.30 12.89
C GLU A 108 4.57 4.60 14.06
N PRO A 109 3.35 5.01 14.46
CA PRO A 109 2.61 4.32 15.52
C PRO A 109 2.27 2.86 15.18
N LEU A 110 2.00 2.55 13.91
CA LEU A 110 1.67 1.18 13.50
C LEU A 110 2.89 0.27 13.54
N TYR A 111 4.00 0.72 12.93
CA TYR A 111 5.20 -0.10 12.82
C TYR A 111 5.87 -0.28 14.18
N SER A 112 6.06 0.78 14.97
CA SER A 112 6.67 0.71 16.32
C SER A 112 5.91 -0.22 17.28
N LYS A 113 4.57 -0.32 17.14
CA LYS A 113 3.75 -1.23 17.93
C LYS A 113 4.00 -2.71 17.61
N HIS A 114 4.39 -3.04 16.38
CA HIS A 114 4.43 -4.41 15.90
C HIS A 114 5.84 -4.91 15.54
N CYS A 115 6.79 -4.04 15.22
CA CYS A 115 8.15 -4.38 14.83
C CYS A 115 9.12 -3.19 14.97
N GLY A 116 10.42 -3.45 14.89
CA GLY A 116 11.47 -2.41 14.96
C GLY A 116 11.82 -1.78 13.60
N ALA A 117 10.83 -1.55 12.72
CA ALA A 117 11.10 -0.93 11.44
C ALA A 117 11.41 0.57 11.60
N GLU A 118 12.37 1.07 10.83
CA GLU A 118 12.74 2.48 10.79
C GLU A 118 11.84 3.21 9.79
N VAL A 119 10.90 4.01 10.28
CA VAL A 119 9.96 4.77 9.44
C VAL A 119 10.49 6.18 9.19
N HIS A 120 10.48 6.59 7.93
CA HIS A 120 10.84 7.93 7.50
C HIS A 120 9.68 8.56 6.75
N VAL A 121 9.23 9.71 7.23
CA VAL A 121 8.27 10.59 6.53
C VAL A 121 9.09 11.66 5.82
N ILE A 122 8.90 11.81 4.51
CA ILE A 122 9.63 12.78 3.69
C ILE A 122 8.73 14.00 3.44
N PRO A 123 9.13 15.20 3.91
CA PRO A 123 8.31 16.41 3.78
C PRO A 123 8.01 16.78 2.33
N ASN A 124 6.85 17.38 2.07
CA ASN A 124 6.46 17.87 0.73
C ASN A 124 6.45 16.81 -0.39
N HIS A 125 6.23 15.54 -0.06
CA HIS A 125 6.15 14.45 -1.05
C HIS A 125 4.80 13.75 -0.97
N ASN A 126 4.24 13.48 -2.15
CA ASN A 126 3.03 12.68 -2.31
C ASN A 126 3.37 11.19 -2.55
N HIS A 127 2.35 10.35 -2.79
CA HIS A 127 2.50 8.89 -2.89
C HIS A 127 3.52 8.44 -3.94
N ASN A 128 3.50 9.06 -5.12
CA ASN A 128 4.39 8.71 -6.22
C ASN A 128 5.66 9.59 -6.25
N GLY A 129 5.60 10.80 -5.72
CA GLY A 129 6.72 11.74 -5.70
C GLY A 129 7.88 11.22 -4.85
N VAL A 130 7.58 10.49 -3.77
CA VAL A 130 8.61 9.93 -2.86
C VAL A 130 9.56 8.93 -3.53
N ILE A 131 9.22 8.37 -4.70
CA ILE A 131 10.13 7.49 -5.46
C ILE A 131 10.92 8.22 -6.56
N GLN A 132 10.68 9.51 -6.76
CA GLN A 132 11.22 10.27 -7.89
C GLN A 132 12.31 11.27 -7.49
N THR A 133 12.54 11.50 -6.19
CA THR A 133 13.44 12.55 -5.72
C THR A 133 14.76 12.01 -5.16
N MET A 134 15.82 12.79 -5.37
CA MET A 134 17.16 12.48 -4.85
C MET A 134 17.21 12.50 -3.32
N GLU A 135 16.36 13.29 -2.67
CA GLU A 135 16.23 13.30 -1.22
C GLU A 135 15.78 11.92 -0.69
N ALA A 136 14.65 11.43 -1.20
CA ALA A 136 14.10 10.15 -0.80
C ALA A 136 15.02 8.98 -1.15
N LEU A 137 15.59 8.97 -2.36
CA LEU A 137 16.57 7.97 -2.77
C LEU A 137 17.85 8.04 -1.91
N GLY A 138 18.27 9.24 -1.51
CA GLY A 138 19.40 9.47 -0.62
C GLY A 138 19.18 8.85 0.76
N LYS A 139 17.97 8.97 1.33
CA LYS A 139 17.61 8.32 2.60
C LYS A 139 17.69 6.79 2.51
N VAL A 140 17.17 6.21 1.43
CA VAL A 140 17.27 4.77 1.17
C VAL A 140 18.74 4.33 1.07
N ALA A 141 19.56 5.07 0.30
CA ALA A 141 20.97 4.76 0.11
C ALA A 141 21.77 4.86 1.43
N GLN A 142 21.51 5.89 2.23
CA GLN A 142 22.12 6.06 3.55
C GLN A 142 21.79 4.89 4.47
N TRP A 143 20.52 4.51 4.53
CA TRP A 143 20.08 3.37 5.33
C TRP A 143 20.74 2.06 4.89
N LEU A 144 20.77 1.79 3.57
CA LEU A 144 21.41 0.60 3.03
C LEU A 144 22.89 0.49 3.40
N ARG A 145 23.65 1.59 3.31
CA ARG A 145 25.07 1.62 3.74
C ARG A 145 25.20 1.28 5.22
N GLY A 146 24.39 1.90 6.07
CA GLY A 146 24.42 1.64 7.51
C GLY A 146 24.04 0.20 7.90
N VAL A 147 23.20 -0.47 7.12
CA VAL A 147 22.90 -1.90 7.33
C VAL A 147 24.05 -2.79 6.86
N LEU A 148 24.70 -2.45 5.75
CA LEU A 148 25.82 -3.22 5.19
C LEU A 148 27.08 -3.14 6.07
N GLU A 149 27.36 -1.99 6.67
CA GLU A 149 28.52 -1.79 7.57
C GLU A 149 28.38 -2.52 8.92
N LYS A 150 27.16 -2.91 9.30
CA LYS A 150 26.86 -3.61 10.57
C LYS A 150 26.85 -5.13 10.44
N ARG A 151 27.07 -5.68 9.24
CA ARG A 151 27.16 -7.12 8.97
C ARG A 151 28.60 -7.58 8.98
#